data_AF-A0A0L7KMU7-F1
#
_entry.id   AF-A0A0L7KMU7-F1
#
_cell.length_a   1.000
_cell.length_b   1.000
_cell.length_c   1.000
_cell.angle_alpha   90.00
_cell.angle_beta   90.00
_cell.angle_gamma   90.00
#
_symmetry.space_group_name_H-M   'P 1'
#
loop_
_entity.id
_entity.type
_entity.pdbx_description
1 polymer ?
#
loop_
_entity_poly.entity_id
_entity_poly.type
_entity_poly.pdbx_seq_one_letter_code
_entity_poly.pdbx_strand_id
1 'polypeptide(L)'
;MVKCGACGKYLKGGVVCPKCKSHSHNECVMVPVGAQVDDSWRCAECQNKVPKGRNPSTPRTVAQLKIELNERDQEALQSDLEIGHLPEEKGESVLHAVTVLAAKLGVTLEARDVVYAERVGVTQGAGAEGEVRRERRVVVRLARRHLRDQLLQAARVRRTLTASDAGCATAAVAGPRIFLNERLTRANRQLFHRVREECRKLQWRFSWTKRGRIYARQADGKQAYPIRSEADLLRVFGSGSV
;
A
#
# COMPACT_ATOMS: atom_id res chain seq x y z
N MET A 1 -30.10 35.65 38.99
CA MET A 1 -28.82 36.16 38.43
C MET A 1 -28.37 35.20 37.34
N VAL A 2 -28.22 35.66 36.08
CA VAL A 2 -27.91 34.77 34.94
C VAL A 2 -26.39 34.54 34.86
N LYS A 3 -25.97 33.32 34.56
CA LYS A 3 -24.56 32.96 34.33
C LYS A 3 -24.24 32.94 32.84
N CYS A 4 -23.01 33.32 32.51
CA CYS A 4 -22.46 33.27 31.17
C CYS A 4 -22.32 31.82 30.69
N GLY A 5 -22.89 31.50 29.53
CA GLY A 5 -22.76 30.17 28.91
C GLY A 5 -21.34 29.83 28.47
N ALA A 6 -20.44 30.81 28.31
CA ALA A 6 -19.06 30.58 27.91
C ALA A 6 -18.08 30.42 29.09
N CYS A 7 -18.23 31.22 30.16
CA CYS A 7 -17.27 31.24 31.28
C CYS A 7 -17.86 30.89 32.66
N GLY A 8 -19.18 30.67 32.76
CA GLY A 8 -19.86 30.28 34.00
C GLY A 8 -20.02 31.38 35.06
N LYS A 9 -19.46 32.57 34.86
CA LYS A 9 -19.56 33.72 35.79
C LYS A 9 -20.88 34.48 35.63
N TYR A 10 -21.31 35.18 36.68
CA TYR A 10 -22.55 35.98 36.66
C TYR A 10 -22.44 37.20 35.74
N LEU A 11 -23.51 37.47 34.99
CA LEU A 11 -23.61 38.55 34.02
C LEU A 11 -24.22 39.82 34.64
N LYS A 12 -23.70 40.99 34.27
CA LYS A 12 -24.35 42.31 34.46
C LYS A 12 -24.93 42.88 33.15
N GLY A 13 -24.69 42.21 32.03
CA GLY A 13 -25.07 42.58 30.67
C GLY A 13 -24.32 41.69 29.66
N GLY A 14 -24.82 41.58 28.43
CA GLY A 14 -24.19 40.74 27.41
C GLY A 14 -25.10 40.43 26.23
N VAL A 15 -24.68 39.49 25.39
CA VAL A 15 -25.38 39.05 24.19
C VAL A 15 -26.15 37.77 24.44
N VAL A 16 -27.32 37.65 23.82
CA VAL A 16 -28.19 36.48 23.91
C VAL A 16 -28.19 35.77 22.57
N CYS A 17 -27.97 34.45 22.57
CA CYS A 17 -28.06 33.66 21.35
C CYS A 17 -29.50 33.60 20.83
N PRO A 18 -29.77 34.01 19.58
CA PRO A 18 -31.12 33.93 18.99
C PRO A 18 -31.70 32.51 19.01
N LYS A 19 -30.85 31.47 18.90
CA LYS A 19 -31.23 30.06 18.82
C LYS A 19 -31.53 29.40 20.16
N CYS A 20 -30.54 29.34 21.08
CA CYS A 20 -30.71 28.64 22.37
C CYS A 20 -31.02 29.57 23.54
N LYS A 21 -31.09 30.88 23.30
CA LYS A 21 -31.33 31.92 24.33
C LYS A 21 -30.29 31.93 25.46
N SER A 22 -29.13 31.31 25.28
CA SER A 22 -28.04 31.40 26.26
C SER A 22 -27.44 32.80 26.28
N HIS A 23 -27.13 33.28 27.49
CA HIS A 23 -26.53 34.59 27.70
C HIS A 23 -25.01 34.46 27.79
N SER A 24 -24.28 35.37 27.14
CA SER A 24 -22.82 35.39 27.16
C SER A 24 -22.27 36.80 27.37
N HIS A 25 -21.11 36.92 28.03
CA HIS A 25 -20.38 38.18 28.01
C HIS A 25 -19.95 38.47 26.57
N ASN A 26 -20.07 39.73 26.16
CA ASN A 26 -19.60 40.24 24.87
C ASN A 26 -18.16 39.80 24.57
N GLU A 27 -17.25 39.97 25.54
CA GLU A 27 -15.85 39.54 25.45
C GLU A 27 -15.67 38.03 25.31
N CYS A 28 -16.50 37.22 25.99
CA CYS A 28 -16.37 35.75 25.92
C CYS A 28 -16.79 35.18 24.57
N VAL A 29 -17.54 35.93 23.75
CA VAL A 29 -17.99 35.51 22.43
C VAL A 29 -17.53 36.44 21.31
N MET A 30 -16.57 37.33 21.60
CA MET A 30 -15.99 38.28 20.64
C MET A 30 -17.03 39.16 19.92
N VAL A 31 -18.10 39.56 20.61
CA VAL A 31 -19.08 40.53 20.11
C VAL A 31 -18.80 41.88 20.77
N PRO A 32 -18.60 42.98 20.02
CA PRO A 32 -18.39 44.31 20.62
C PRO A 32 -19.57 44.76 21.47
N VAL A 33 -19.28 45.48 22.56
CA VAL A 33 -20.34 46.05 23.43
C VAL A 33 -21.17 47.06 22.62
N GLY A 34 -22.49 46.86 22.57
CA GLY A 34 -23.42 47.71 21.81
C GLY A 34 -23.67 47.24 20.36
N ALA A 35 -22.97 46.22 19.87
CA ALA A 35 -23.27 45.63 18.58
C ALA A 35 -24.62 44.87 18.62
N GLN A 36 -25.46 45.09 17.62
CA GLN A 36 -26.67 44.29 17.43
C GLN A 36 -26.30 42.97 16.74
N VAL A 37 -26.57 41.86 17.42
CA VAL A 37 -26.45 40.52 16.80
C VAL A 37 -27.72 40.22 16.01
N ASP A 38 -27.55 39.82 14.75
CA ASP A 38 -28.67 39.43 13.91
C ASP A 38 -29.10 37.97 14.17
N ASP A 39 -30.25 37.58 13.62
CA ASP A 39 -30.84 36.25 13.79
C ASP A 39 -30.02 35.10 13.19
N SER A 40 -28.94 35.38 12.45
CA SER A 40 -27.98 34.37 11.96
C SER A 40 -26.84 34.09 12.94
N TRP A 41 -26.58 34.98 13.90
CA TRP A 41 -25.52 34.79 14.89
C TRP A 41 -25.80 33.58 15.79
N ARG A 42 -24.76 32.82 16.14
CA ARG A 42 -24.85 31.61 16.97
C ARG A 42 -23.76 31.67 18.04
N CYS A 43 -24.09 31.28 19.28
CA CYS A 43 -23.06 31.03 20.28
C CYS A 43 -22.24 29.77 19.91
N ALA A 44 -21.06 29.60 20.51
CA ALA A 44 -20.14 28.50 20.20
C ALA A 44 -20.79 27.10 20.27
N GLU A 45 -21.64 26.84 21.26
CA GLU A 45 -22.38 25.59 21.37
C GLU A 45 -23.38 25.39 20.23
N CYS A 46 -24.12 26.45 19.87
CA CYS A 46 -25.07 26.41 18.76
C CYS A 46 -24.36 26.27 17.42
N GLN A 47 -23.18 26.88 17.27
CA GLN A 47 -22.33 26.81 16.10
C GLN A 47 -21.74 25.40 15.91
N ASN A 48 -21.31 24.75 17.00
CA ASN A 48 -20.84 23.36 16.98
C ASN A 48 -21.94 22.35 16.63
N LYS A 49 -23.21 22.69 16.92
CA LYS A 49 -24.39 21.91 16.52
C LYS A 49 -24.87 22.20 15.09
N VAL A 50 -24.29 23.19 14.39
CA VAL A 50 -24.53 23.35 12.96
C VAL A 50 -23.81 22.21 12.26
N PRO A 51 -24.51 21.36 11.48
CA PRO A 51 -23.85 20.35 10.68
C PRO A 51 -22.84 21.05 9.79
N LYS A 52 -21.54 20.83 10.05
CA LYS A 52 -20.50 21.29 9.13
C LYS A 52 -20.79 20.59 7.81
N GLY A 53 -21.18 21.37 6.80
CA GLY A 53 -21.45 20.83 5.47
C GLY A 53 -20.29 19.94 5.03
N ARG A 54 -20.59 18.82 4.37
CA ARG A 54 -19.56 17.90 3.88
C ARG A 54 -18.65 18.69 2.93
N ASN A 55 -17.43 19.00 3.35
CA ASN A 55 -16.49 19.72 2.50
C ASN A 55 -16.07 18.79 1.36
N PRO A 56 -16.41 19.08 0.09
CA PRO A 56 -16.13 18.17 -1.03
C PRO A 56 -14.63 18.00 -1.29
N SER A 57 -13.77 18.88 -0.76
CA SER A 57 -12.32 18.77 -0.92
C SER A 57 -11.69 17.73 0.01
N THR A 58 -12.19 17.58 1.24
CA THR A 58 -11.61 16.67 2.25
C THR A 58 -11.49 15.21 1.79
N PRO A 59 -12.53 14.55 1.22
CA PRO A 59 -12.40 13.16 0.78
C PRO A 59 -11.45 13.00 -0.40
N ARG A 60 -11.37 14.00 -1.29
CA ARG A 60 -10.42 14.01 -2.42
C ARG A 60 -8.98 14.09 -1.91
N THR A 61 -8.72 14.97 -0.94
CA THR A 61 -7.40 15.09 -0.31
C THR A 61 -7.00 13.81 0.41
N VAL A 62 -7.91 13.17 1.15
CA VAL A 62 -7.61 11.90 1.83
C VAL A 62 -7.26 10.79 0.84
N ALA A 63 -7.97 10.69 -0.29
CA ALA A 63 -7.65 9.72 -1.32
C ALA A 63 -6.27 9.98 -1.95
N GLN A 64 -5.96 11.25 -2.26
CA GLN A 64 -4.67 11.65 -2.81
C GLN A 64 -3.52 11.35 -1.85
N LEU A 65 -3.65 11.70 -0.58
CA LEU A 65 -2.62 11.44 0.45
C LEU A 65 -2.38 9.94 0.65
N LYS A 66 -3.42 9.10 0.56
CA LYS A 66 -3.26 7.64 0.63
C LYS A 66 -2.46 7.09 -0.55
N ILE A 67 -2.64 7.64 -1.75
CA ILE A 67 -1.87 7.26 -2.93
C ILE A 67 -0.41 7.65 -2.73
N GLU A 68 -0.13 8.89 -2.34
CA GLU A 68 1.22 9.40 -2.11
C GLU A 68 1.96 8.62 -1.01
N LEU A 69 1.27 8.31 0.09
CA LEU A 69 1.81 7.48 1.16
C LEU A 69 2.20 6.08 0.64
N ASN A 70 1.32 5.43 -0.12
CA ASN A 70 1.63 4.14 -0.71
C ASN A 70 2.76 4.21 -1.75
N GLU A 71 2.88 5.31 -2.50
CA GLU A 71 4.02 5.53 -3.41
C GLU A 71 5.34 5.65 -2.64
N ARG A 72 5.34 6.34 -1.49
CA ARG A 72 6.51 6.42 -0.58
C ARG A 72 6.87 5.06 0.01
N ASP A 73 5.88 4.33 0.51
CA ASP A 73 6.08 2.98 1.06
C ASP A 73 6.63 2.03 -0.02
N GLN A 74 6.14 2.15 -1.25
CA GLN A 74 6.63 1.36 -2.37
C GLN A 74 8.06 1.74 -2.78
N GLU A 75 8.44 3.01 -2.64
CA GLU A 75 9.80 3.48 -2.85
C GLU A 75 10.77 2.93 -1.82
N ALA A 76 10.37 2.81 -0.56
CA ALA A 76 11.18 2.18 0.48
C ALA A 76 11.52 0.70 0.19
N LEU A 77 10.78 0.03 -0.70
CA LEU A 77 11.00 -1.34 -1.12
C LEU A 77 11.84 -1.46 -2.41
N GLN A 78 12.45 -0.37 -2.90
CA GLN A 78 13.18 -0.37 -4.17
C GLN A 78 14.45 -1.25 -4.19
N SER A 79 15.00 -1.65 -3.06
CA SER A 79 16.11 -2.60 -2.99
C SER A 79 15.66 -4.00 -2.55
N ASP A 80 14.35 -4.21 -2.45
CA ASP A 80 13.76 -5.44 -1.95
C ASP A 80 13.26 -6.31 -3.11
N LEU A 81 13.47 -7.62 -2.99
CA LEU A 81 12.91 -8.62 -3.88
C LEU A 81 12.21 -9.73 -3.09
N GLU A 82 11.34 -10.44 -3.79
CA GLU A 82 10.58 -11.55 -3.24
C GLU A 82 10.87 -12.80 -4.08
N ILE A 83 11.27 -13.88 -3.41
CA ILE A 83 11.52 -15.19 -4.02
C ILE A 83 10.39 -16.13 -3.61
N GLY A 84 9.67 -16.64 -4.60
CA GLY A 84 8.63 -17.65 -4.43
C GLY A 84 9.13 -19.04 -4.81
N HIS A 85 8.51 -20.06 -4.22
CA HIS A 85 8.76 -21.47 -4.51
C HIS A 85 10.20 -21.91 -4.21
N LEU A 86 10.81 -21.31 -3.19
CA LEU A 86 12.09 -21.76 -2.67
C LEU A 86 11.83 -22.85 -1.60
N PRO A 87 12.30 -24.10 -1.80
CA PRO A 87 12.10 -25.19 -0.85
C PRO A 87 12.55 -24.84 0.56
N GLU A 88 11.80 -25.30 1.56
CA GLU A 88 12.15 -25.13 2.98
C GLU A 88 12.87 -26.37 3.50
N GLU A 89 14.12 -26.21 3.93
CA GLU A 89 14.88 -27.28 4.61
C GLU A 89 15.11 -26.95 6.09
N LYS A 90 15.12 -27.98 6.96
CA LYS A 90 15.41 -27.79 8.38
C LYS A 90 16.87 -27.34 8.55
N GLY A 91 17.08 -26.24 9.27
CA GLY A 91 18.42 -25.69 9.49
C GLY A 91 19.01 -24.96 8.27
N GLU A 92 18.19 -24.60 7.28
CA GLU A 92 18.65 -23.89 6.10
C GLU A 92 19.24 -22.50 6.42
N SER A 93 20.25 -22.12 5.64
CA SER A 93 20.70 -20.73 5.58
C SER A 93 20.07 -20.04 4.38
N VAL A 94 19.05 -19.21 4.64
CA VAL A 94 18.35 -18.44 3.59
C VAL A 94 19.33 -17.55 2.81
N LEU A 95 20.30 -16.94 3.51
CA LEU A 95 21.34 -16.13 2.89
C LEU A 95 22.19 -16.94 1.90
N HIS A 96 22.57 -18.17 2.28
CA HIS A 96 23.33 -19.04 1.40
C HIS A 96 22.52 -19.42 0.15
N ALA A 97 21.26 -19.84 0.33
CA ALA A 97 20.38 -20.20 -0.78
C ALA A 97 20.19 -19.04 -1.78
N VAL A 98 20.01 -17.81 -1.27
CA VAL A 98 19.93 -16.59 -2.10
C VAL A 98 21.24 -16.35 -2.86
N THR A 99 22.39 -16.55 -2.22
CA THR A 99 23.71 -16.35 -2.83
C THR A 99 23.96 -17.36 -3.95
N VAL A 100 23.65 -18.64 -3.71
CA VAL A 100 23.76 -19.71 -4.72
C VAL A 100 22.85 -19.42 -5.92
N LEU A 101 21.59 -19.04 -5.65
CA LEU A 101 20.63 -18.69 -6.69
C LEU A 101 21.09 -17.48 -7.53
N ALA A 102 21.66 -16.46 -6.88
CA ALA A 102 22.22 -15.30 -7.57
C ALA A 102 23.40 -15.69 -8.48
N ALA A 103 24.31 -16.53 -8.00
CA ALA A 103 25.43 -17.03 -8.79
C ALA A 103 24.93 -17.81 -10.03
N LYS A 104 23.87 -18.62 -9.90
CA LYS A 104 23.22 -19.29 -11.04
C LYS A 104 22.59 -18.33 -12.04
N LEU A 105 22.14 -17.16 -11.59
CA LEU A 105 21.68 -16.08 -12.45
C LEU A 105 22.82 -15.26 -13.07
N GLY A 106 24.08 -15.55 -12.71
CA GLY A 106 25.26 -14.81 -13.18
C GLY A 106 25.52 -13.50 -12.43
N VAL A 107 24.95 -13.36 -11.23
CA VAL A 107 25.16 -12.19 -10.35
C VAL A 107 25.91 -12.65 -9.10
N THR A 108 27.11 -12.13 -8.90
CA THR A 108 27.87 -12.39 -7.68
C THR A 108 27.32 -11.53 -6.54
N LEU A 109 26.86 -12.16 -5.47
CA LEU A 109 26.48 -11.49 -4.24
C LEU A 109 27.46 -11.85 -3.13
N GLU A 110 27.90 -10.84 -2.39
CA GLU A 110 28.64 -11.03 -1.15
C GLU A 110 27.74 -10.81 0.07
N ALA A 111 28.15 -11.27 1.25
CA ALA A 111 27.38 -11.08 2.49
C ALA A 111 27.06 -9.60 2.76
N ARG A 112 27.97 -8.67 2.42
CA ARG A 112 27.77 -7.22 2.55
C ARG A 112 26.70 -6.64 1.62
N ASP A 113 26.35 -7.35 0.55
CA ASP A 113 25.34 -6.91 -0.41
C ASP A 113 23.92 -7.20 0.05
N VAL A 114 23.75 -8.07 1.04
CA VAL A 114 22.47 -8.47 1.60
C VAL A 114 22.30 -7.83 2.96
N VAL A 115 21.29 -6.96 3.09
CA VAL A 115 20.94 -6.33 4.38
C VAL A 115 20.22 -7.36 5.25
N TYR A 116 19.25 -8.07 4.67
CA TYR A 116 18.58 -9.21 5.31
C TYR A 116 17.97 -10.14 4.25
N ALA A 117 17.79 -11.41 4.63
CA ALA A 117 17.10 -12.42 3.85
C ALA A 117 16.32 -13.35 4.78
N GLU A 118 14.98 -13.33 4.71
CA GLU A 118 14.13 -14.03 5.68
C GLU A 118 12.88 -14.62 5.01
N ARG A 119 12.36 -15.70 5.60
CA ARG A 119 11.06 -16.26 5.20
C ARG A 119 9.93 -15.47 5.82
N VAL A 120 8.96 -15.09 4.98
CA VAL A 120 7.79 -14.32 5.37
C VAL A 120 6.53 -15.15 5.19
N GLY A 121 5.75 -15.26 6.25
CA GLY A 121 4.50 -16.01 6.30
C GLY A 121 4.41 -16.83 7.59
N VAL A 122 3.21 -17.29 7.90
CA VAL A 122 2.99 -18.20 9.02
C VAL A 122 3.73 -19.50 8.71
N THR A 123 4.56 -19.95 9.65
CA THR A 123 5.12 -21.31 9.60
C THR A 123 3.93 -22.26 9.59
N GLN A 124 3.64 -22.88 8.45
CA GLN A 124 2.68 -23.97 8.43
C GLN A 124 3.29 -25.08 9.30
N GLY A 125 2.78 -25.20 10.53
CA GLY A 125 2.88 -26.44 11.31
C GLY A 125 2.23 -27.57 10.49
N ALA A 126 2.42 -28.82 10.91
CA ALA A 126 1.75 -29.96 10.29
C ALA A 126 0.24 -29.69 10.17
N GLY A 127 -0.19 -29.18 9.01
CA GLY A 127 -1.58 -28.91 8.70
C GLY A 127 -2.27 -30.24 8.47
N ALA A 128 -3.56 -30.27 8.77
CA ALA A 128 -4.43 -31.43 8.62
C ALA A 128 -4.14 -32.20 7.33
N GLU A 129 -4.10 -33.54 7.46
CA GLU A 129 -3.80 -34.50 6.40
C GLU A 129 -4.49 -34.11 5.08
N GLY A 130 -3.71 -33.61 4.11
CA GLY A 130 -4.19 -33.35 2.74
C GLY A 130 -3.92 -31.97 2.15
N GLU A 131 -3.52 -30.95 2.94
CA GLU A 131 -3.13 -29.66 2.36
C GLU A 131 -1.66 -29.66 1.90
N VAL A 132 -1.43 -29.40 0.62
CA VAL A 132 -0.08 -29.24 0.05
C VAL A 132 0.64 -28.11 0.77
N ARG A 133 1.70 -28.44 1.53
CA ARG A 133 2.56 -27.49 2.23
C ARG A 133 3.07 -26.45 1.23
N ARG A 134 2.62 -25.19 1.36
CA ARG A 134 3.12 -24.10 0.52
C ARG A 134 4.33 -23.48 1.20
N GLU A 135 5.47 -23.56 0.54
CA GLU A 135 6.71 -22.94 0.98
C GLU A 135 6.53 -21.44 1.21
N ARG A 136 7.04 -20.92 2.34
CA ARG A 136 7.00 -19.49 2.61
C ARG A 136 7.91 -18.76 1.64
N ARG A 137 7.46 -17.58 1.22
CA ARG A 137 8.22 -16.69 0.35
C ARG A 137 9.41 -16.13 1.11
N VAL A 138 10.55 -16.01 0.43
CA VAL A 138 11.72 -15.31 0.97
C VAL A 138 11.64 -13.84 0.55
N VAL A 139 11.87 -12.95 1.49
CA VAL A 139 12.10 -11.53 1.21
C VAL A 139 13.57 -11.25 1.42
N VAL A 140 14.18 -10.60 0.43
CA VAL A 140 15.58 -10.20 0.48
C VAL A 140 15.65 -8.70 0.28
N ARG A 141 16.33 -8.00 1.19
CA ARG A 141 16.75 -6.61 0.97
C ARG A 141 18.22 -6.58 0.62
N LEU A 142 18.52 -5.97 -0.51
CA LEU A 142 19.89 -5.72 -0.93
C LEU A 142 20.33 -4.32 -0.51
N ALA A 143 21.64 -4.15 -0.28
CA ALA A 143 22.23 -2.86 0.03
C ALA A 143 22.13 -1.89 -1.15
N ARG A 144 22.18 -2.43 -2.38
CA ARG A 144 22.22 -1.67 -3.63
C ARG A 144 21.07 -2.07 -4.54
N ARG A 145 20.27 -1.08 -4.94
CA ARG A 145 19.17 -1.26 -5.89
C ARG A 145 19.62 -1.86 -7.23
N HIS A 146 20.83 -1.54 -7.69
CA HIS A 146 21.33 -2.04 -8.97
C HIS A 146 21.40 -3.57 -9.01
N LEU A 147 21.87 -4.21 -7.93
CA LEU A 147 21.94 -5.67 -7.82
C LEU A 147 20.54 -6.30 -7.87
N ARG A 148 19.57 -5.66 -7.21
CA ARG A 148 18.15 -6.06 -7.29
C ARG A 148 17.66 -6.06 -8.73
N ASP A 149 17.90 -4.97 -9.45
CA ASP A 149 17.45 -4.82 -10.84
C ASP A 149 18.15 -5.84 -11.77
N GLN A 150 19.45 -6.09 -11.58
CA GLN A 150 20.20 -7.13 -12.30
C GLN A 150 19.62 -8.54 -12.07
N LEU A 151 19.35 -8.92 -10.82
CA LEU A 151 18.77 -10.23 -10.49
C LEU A 151 17.40 -10.43 -11.13
N LEU A 152 16.53 -9.43 -11.04
CA LEU A 152 15.21 -9.50 -11.67
C LEU A 152 15.29 -9.58 -13.19
N GLN A 153 16.22 -8.85 -13.81
CA GLN A 153 16.44 -8.93 -15.24
C GLN A 153 16.96 -10.31 -15.66
N ALA A 154 17.96 -10.82 -14.95
CA ALA A 154 18.52 -12.15 -15.19
C ALA A 154 17.46 -13.25 -15.05
N ALA A 155 16.63 -13.20 -13.99
CA ALA A 155 15.55 -14.16 -13.77
C ALA A 155 14.43 -14.07 -14.81
N ARG A 156 14.14 -12.88 -15.35
CA ARG A 156 13.16 -12.72 -16.44
C ARG A 156 13.61 -13.39 -17.75
N VAL A 157 14.92 -13.42 -18.00
CA VAL A 157 15.55 -14.09 -19.14
C VAL A 157 15.69 -15.59 -18.88
N ARG A 158 16.25 -15.97 -17.73
CA ARG A 158 16.45 -17.37 -17.30
C ARG A 158 15.23 -17.88 -16.53
N ARG A 159 14.18 -18.27 -17.26
CA ARG A 159 12.89 -18.75 -16.71
C ARG A 159 12.87 -20.22 -16.28
N THR A 160 14.04 -20.80 -16.06
CA THR A 160 14.24 -22.24 -15.83
C THR A 160 14.73 -22.56 -14.42
N LEU A 161 14.75 -21.58 -13.51
CA LEU A 161 15.24 -21.79 -12.14
C LEU A 161 14.41 -22.84 -11.41
N THR A 162 15.10 -23.85 -10.87
CA THR A 162 14.52 -24.92 -10.06
C THR A 162 15.17 -25.00 -8.68
N ALA A 163 14.59 -25.79 -7.78
CA ALA A 163 15.10 -26.05 -6.44
C ALA A 163 16.59 -26.43 -6.39
N SER A 164 17.07 -27.22 -7.35
CA SER A 164 18.48 -27.59 -7.50
C SER A 164 19.41 -26.39 -7.72
N ASP A 165 18.93 -25.34 -8.38
CA ASP A 165 19.69 -24.11 -8.61
C ASP A 165 19.86 -23.26 -7.35
N ALA A 166 19.08 -23.52 -6.31
CA ALA A 166 19.20 -22.86 -5.02
C ALA A 166 20.10 -23.61 -4.03
N GLY A 167 20.71 -24.73 -4.45
CA GLY A 167 21.55 -25.55 -3.58
C GLY A 167 20.78 -26.49 -2.65
N CYS A 168 19.47 -26.68 -2.84
CA CYS A 168 18.68 -27.65 -2.09
C CYS A 168 18.96 -29.06 -2.61
N ALA A 169 19.61 -29.89 -1.79
CA ALA A 169 20.03 -31.25 -2.16
C ALA A 169 18.86 -32.26 -2.18
N THR A 170 17.75 -31.94 -1.51
CA THR A 170 16.61 -32.87 -1.34
C THR A 170 15.60 -32.85 -2.49
N ALA A 171 15.73 -31.92 -3.44
CA ALA A 171 14.78 -31.72 -4.52
C ALA A 171 15.09 -32.55 -5.77
N ALA A 172 15.27 -33.85 -5.62
CA ALA A 172 15.38 -34.80 -6.74
C ALA A 172 14.07 -34.97 -7.54
N VAL A 173 12.97 -34.40 -7.06
CA VAL A 173 11.67 -34.37 -7.75
C VAL A 173 11.52 -33.02 -8.44
N ALA A 174 10.97 -33.03 -9.67
CA ALA A 174 10.70 -31.83 -10.46
C ALA A 174 9.79 -30.83 -9.71
N GLY A 175 10.41 -29.99 -8.89
CA GLY A 175 9.74 -29.00 -8.05
C GLY A 175 9.19 -27.82 -8.86
N PRO A 176 8.30 -27.01 -8.25
CA PRO A 176 7.83 -25.79 -8.87
C PRO A 176 9.00 -24.85 -9.20
N ARG A 177 8.85 -24.10 -10.30
CA ARG A 177 9.87 -23.13 -10.72
C ARG A 177 10.01 -22.03 -9.68
N ILE A 178 11.25 -21.64 -9.41
CA ILE A 178 11.56 -20.51 -8.53
C ILE A 178 11.29 -19.21 -9.29
N PHE A 179 10.57 -18.29 -8.65
CA PHE A 179 10.26 -16.98 -9.24
C PHE A 179 10.83 -15.85 -8.40
N LEU A 180 11.58 -14.96 -9.04
CA LEU A 180 12.01 -13.69 -8.45
C LEU A 180 11.08 -12.57 -8.92
N ASN A 181 10.54 -11.83 -7.97
CA ASN A 181 9.63 -10.71 -8.22
C ASN A 181 10.06 -9.45 -7.46
N GLU A 182 9.63 -8.29 -7.95
CA GLU A 182 9.72 -7.04 -7.17
C GLU A 182 8.89 -7.18 -5.90
N ARG A 183 9.40 -6.66 -4.77
CA ARG A 183 8.60 -6.57 -3.55
C ARG A 183 7.60 -5.43 -3.68
N LEU A 184 6.31 -5.75 -3.55
CA LEU A 184 5.22 -4.77 -3.58
C LEU A 184 4.68 -4.50 -2.17
N THR A 185 4.16 -3.30 -1.95
CA THR A 185 3.32 -3.02 -0.78
C THR A 185 2.08 -3.92 -0.79
N ARG A 186 1.43 -4.07 0.37
CA ARG A 186 0.19 -4.85 0.46
C ARG A 186 -0.87 -4.32 -0.50
N ALA A 187 -1.04 -2.99 -0.56
CA ALA A 187 -2.01 -2.35 -1.45
C ALA A 187 -1.69 -2.63 -2.92
N ASN A 188 -0.43 -2.46 -3.33
CA ASN A 188 -0.02 -2.74 -4.72
C ASN A 188 -0.13 -4.22 -5.07
N ARG A 189 0.14 -5.14 -4.13
CA ARG A 189 -0.05 -6.58 -4.35
C ARG A 189 -1.53 -6.92 -4.60
N GLN A 190 -2.44 -6.35 -3.80
CA GLN A 190 -3.88 -6.53 -3.96
C GLN A 190 -4.37 -5.91 -5.28
N LEU A 191 -3.94 -4.70 -5.59
CA LEU A 191 -4.28 -4.02 -6.84
C LEU A 191 -3.78 -4.82 -8.05
N PHE A 192 -2.54 -5.32 -8.01
CA PHE A 192 -1.98 -6.10 -9.11
C PHE A 192 -2.69 -7.43 -9.32
N HIS A 193 -3.18 -8.07 -8.24
CA HIS A 193 -4.03 -9.24 -8.34
C HIS A 193 -5.30 -8.93 -9.13
N ARG A 194 -6.01 -7.85 -8.77
CA ARG A 194 -7.23 -7.41 -9.45
C ARG A 194 -6.97 -7.05 -10.92
N VAL A 195 -5.88 -6.33 -11.20
CA VAL A 195 -5.46 -6.03 -12.58
C VAL A 195 -5.28 -7.30 -13.40
N ARG A 196 -4.65 -8.34 -12.84
CA ARG A 196 -4.49 -9.62 -13.53
C ARG A 196 -5.81 -10.34 -13.77
N GLU A 197 -6.75 -10.25 -12.83
CA GLU A 197 -8.09 -10.81 -12.99
C GLU A 197 -8.85 -10.10 -14.11
N GLU A 198 -8.84 -8.77 -14.15
CA GLU A 198 -9.48 -8.00 -15.21
C GLU A 198 -8.81 -8.24 -16.57
N CYS A 199 -7.47 -8.28 -16.63
CA CYS A 199 -6.78 -8.66 -17.85
C CYS A 199 -7.19 -10.04 -18.36
N ARG A 200 -7.41 -11.01 -17.46
CA ARG A 200 -7.90 -12.35 -17.84
C ARG A 200 -9.34 -12.31 -18.35
N LYS A 201 -10.23 -11.58 -17.67
CA LYS A 201 -11.64 -11.46 -18.08
C LYS A 201 -11.77 -10.80 -19.46
N LEU A 202 -11.03 -9.72 -19.68
CA LEU A 202 -11.09 -8.91 -20.89
C LEU A 202 -10.06 -9.31 -21.96
N GLN A 203 -9.32 -10.41 -21.74
CA GLN A 203 -8.31 -10.94 -22.66
C GLN A 203 -7.19 -9.93 -23.02
N TRP A 204 -6.80 -9.08 -22.07
CA TRP A 204 -5.62 -8.22 -22.22
C TRP A 204 -4.35 -9.05 -22.13
N ARG A 205 -3.47 -8.87 -23.11
CA ARG A 205 -2.27 -9.71 -23.27
C ARG A 205 -1.18 -9.45 -22.25
N PHE A 206 -1.09 -8.23 -21.69
CA PHE A 206 0.05 -7.86 -20.86
C PHE A 206 -0.37 -7.16 -19.56
N SER A 207 0.18 -7.64 -18.45
CA SER A 207 0.19 -6.94 -17.15
C SER A 207 1.54 -7.19 -16.47
N TRP A 208 2.17 -6.14 -15.95
CA TRP A 208 3.50 -6.25 -15.33
C TRP A 208 3.74 -5.17 -14.29
N THR A 209 4.80 -5.37 -13.52
CA THR A 209 5.35 -4.37 -12.62
C THR A 209 6.71 -3.88 -13.11
N LYS A 210 6.96 -2.59 -12.88
CA LYS A 210 8.25 -1.96 -13.11
C LYS A 210 8.48 -0.88 -12.06
N ARG A 211 9.51 -1.05 -11.22
CA ARG A 211 9.84 -0.13 -10.12
C ARG A 211 8.67 0.02 -9.14
N GLY A 212 8.05 -1.10 -8.78
CA GLY A 212 6.87 -1.15 -7.90
C GLY A 212 5.58 -0.58 -8.49
N ARG A 213 5.59 -0.03 -9.70
CA ARG A 213 4.41 0.51 -10.41
C ARG A 213 3.78 -0.56 -11.30
N ILE A 214 2.46 -0.59 -11.35
CA ILE A 214 1.68 -1.56 -12.10
C ILE A 214 1.29 -0.97 -13.46
N TYR A 215 1.41 -1.79 -14.49
CA TYR A 215 1.03 -1.46 -15.85
C TYR A 215 0.19 -2.56 -16.47
N ALA A 216 -0.72 -2.18 -17.36
CA ALA A 216 -1.48 -3.09 -18.20
C ALA A 216 -1.48 -2.59 -19.65
N ARG A 217 -1.49 -3.52 -20.61
CA ARG A 217 -1.60 -3.24 -22.04
C ARG A 217 -2.42 -4.33 -22.72
N GLN A 218 -3.37 -3.90 -23.55
CA GLN A 218 -4.33 -4.79 -24.19
C GLN A 218 -3.67 -5.73 -25.21
N ALA A 219 -2.87 -5.20 -26.13
CA ALA A 219 -2.22 -5.96 -27.20
C ALA A 219 -0.88 -5.33 -27.60
N ASP A 220 -0.14 -6.01 -28.48
CA ASP A 220 1.09 -5.45 -29.05
C ASP A 220 0.79 -4.16 -29.82
N GLY A 221 1.70 -3.19 -29.74
CA GLY A 221 1.53 -1.87 -30.34
C GLY A 221 0.53 -0.93 -29.65
N LYS A 222 -0.29 -1.41 -28.70
CA LYS A 222 -1.21 -0.56 -27.94
C LYS A 222 -0.51 0.17 -26.79
N GLN A 223 -1.13 1.26 -26.32
CA GLN A 223 -0.63 2.03 -25.18
C GLN A 223 -0.60 1.17 -23.91
N ALA A 224 0.44 1.38 -23.10
CA ALA A 224 0.51 0.85 -21.75
C ALA A 224 -0.08 1.86 -20.75
N TYR A 225 -1.00 1.40 -19.91
CA TYR A 225 -1.66 2.21 -18.90
C TYR A 225 -1.05 1.97 -17.52
N PRO A 226 -0.60 3.03 -16.81
CA PRO A 226 -0.24 2.92 -15.40
C PRO A 226 -1.51 2.83 -14.55
N ILE A 227 -1.51 1.92 -13.57
CA ILE A 227 -2.64 1.71 -12.65
C ILE A 227 -2.13 1.91 -11.22
N ARG A 228 -2.56 3.00 -10.59
CA ARG A 228 -2.11 3.37 -9.23
C ARG A 228 -3.21 3.23 -8.17
N SER A 229 -4.45 3.14 -8.62
CA SER A 229 -5.64 3.14 -7.77
C SER A 229 -6.76 2.30 -8.36
N GLU A 230 -7.77 2.03 -7.56
CA GLU A 230 -9.02 1.40 -8.03
C GLU A 230 -9.74 2.28 -9.06
N ALA A 231 -9.64 3.61 -8.95
CA ALA A 231 -10.19 4.53 -9.94
C ALA A 231 -9.50 4.38 -11.31
N ASP A 232 -8.18 4.15 -11.32
CA ASP A 232 -7.47 3.83 -12.56
C ASP A 232 -7.90 2.49 -13.14
N LEU A 233 -8.10 1.48 -12.29
CA LEU A 233 -8.58 0.17 -12.71
C LEU A 233 -9.93 0.28 -13.41
N LEU A 234 -10.89 1.01 -12.82
CA LEU A 234 -12.19 1.27 -13.44
C LEU A 234 -12.10 2.10 -14.72
N ARG A 235 -11.22 3.10 -14.76
CA ARG A 235 -11.02 3.93 -15.96
C ARG A 235 -10.41 3.15 -17.13
N VAL A 236 -9.54 2.18 -16.84
CA VAL A 236 -8.80 1.41 -17.86
C VAL A 236 -9.57 0.17 -18.33
N PHE A 237 -10.36 -0.46 -17.45
CA PHE A 237 -11.09 -1.71 -17.75
C PHE A 237 -12.61 -1.56 -17.76
N GLY A 238 -13.15 -0.40 -17.37
CA GLY A 238 -14.59 -0.15 -17.33
C GLY A 238 -15.23 -0.22 -18.72
N SER A 239 -16.50 -0.59 -18.75
CA SER A 239 -17.30 -0.91 -19.95
C SER A 239 -17.63 0.30 -20.86
N GLY A 240 -16.72 1.27 -21.02
CA GLY A 240 -16.92 2.45 -21.86
C GLY A 240 -15.71 3.38 -22.10
N SER A 241 -14.47 2.89 -22.15
CA SER A 241 -13.28 3.68 -22.58
C SER A 241 -12.08 2.72 -22.75
N VAL A 242 -11.23 2.71 -23.79
CA VAL A 242 -10.91 3.55 -24.95
C VAL A 242 -10.60 2.61 -26.13
#